data_AF-A0A943HVD4-F1
#
_entry.id   AF-A0A943HVD4-F1
#
_cell.length_a   1.000
_cell.length_b   1.000
_cell.length_c   1.000
_cell.angle_alpha   90.00
_cell.angle_beta   90.00
_cell.angle_gamma   90.00
#
_symmetry.space_group_name_H-M   'P 1'
#
loop_
_entity.id
_entity.type
_entity.pdbx_description
1 polymer ?
#
loop_
_entity_poly.entity_id
_entity_poly.type
_entity_poly.pdbx_seq_one_letter_code
_entity_poly.pdbx_strand_id
1 'polypeptide(L)'
;MNLADANLALGCRAWASSSRGDDPSAVTDGLTAGKRWESEWKKDGEWIAVDLKHEFELTRVRLFWENAYATAFDIEVSANGDNWTQAASVSDGKGGRGRRRTRFRNSRALYTYA
;
A
#
# COMPACT_ATOMS: atom_id res chain seq x y z
N MET A 1 19.72 1.92 -16.34
CA MET A 1 18.27 1.76 -16.09
C MET A 1 17.86 2.82 -15.09
N ASN A 2 16.92 3.71 -15.42
CA ASN A 2 16.49 4.80 -14.53
C ASN A 2 15.41 4.25 -13.58
N LEU A 3 15.76 4.05 -12.30
CA LEU A 3 14.82 3.56 -11.29
C LEU A 3 13.85 4.63 -10.79
N ALA A 4 14.01 5.90 -11.19
CA ALA A 4 13.23 7.02 -10.66
C ALA A 4 11.72 6.95 -10.93
N ASP A 5 11.28 6.12 -11.89
CA ASP A 5 9.86 5.87 -12.18
C ASP A 5 9.50 4.37 -12.26
N ALA A 6 10.38 3.47 -11.77
CA ALA A 6 10.07 2.05 -11.71
C ALA A 6 9.01 1.75 -10.64
N ASN A 7 8.04 0.88 -10.95
CA ASN A 7 7.13 0.34 -9.94
C ASN A 7 7.86 -0.74 -9.14
N LEU A 8 8.45 -0.36 -8.01
CA LEU A 8 9.17 -1.27 -7.12
C LEU A 8 8.28 -2.38 -6.54
N ALA A 9 6.96 -2.15 -6.47
CA ALA A 9 6.01 -3.10 -5.92
C ALA A 9 5.53 -4.15 -6.93
N LEU A 10 5.85 -4.02 -8.23
CA LEU A 10 5.34 -4.93 -9.25
C LEU A 10 5.75 -6.40 -8.98
N GLY A 11 4.77 -7.28 -8.85
CA GLY A 11 4.97 -8.70 -8.56
C GLY A 11 5.55 -8.99 -7.17
N CYS A 12 5.59 -7.99 -6.30
CA CYS A 12 6.01 -8.18 -4.91
C CYS A 12 4.92 -8.91 -4.12
N ARG A 13 5.34 -9.65 -3.10
CA ARG A 13 4.40 -10.34 -2.22
C ARG A 13 3.62 -9.29 -1.43
N ALA A 14 2.31 -9.43 -1.41
CA ALA A 14 1.42 -8.68 -0.54
C ALA A 14 0.75 -9.62 0.47
N TRP A 15 0.40 -9.09 1.65
CA TRP A 15 -0.43 -9.78 2.63
C TRP A 15 -1.22 -8.75 3.42
N ALA A 16 -2.33 -9.18 4.01
CA ALA A 16 -3.26 -8.27 4.67
C ALA A 16 -3.78 -8.88 5.98
N SER A 17 -4.32 -8.03 6.84
CA SER A 17 -5.01 -8.41 8.09
C SER A 17 -6.25 -9.28 7.84
N SER A 18 -6.90 -9.07 6.69
CA SER A 18 -8.03 -9.85 6.21
C SER A 18 -8.12 -9.75 4.69
N SER A 19 -8.94 -10.59 4.07
CA SER A 19 -9.21 -10.48 2.63
C SER A 19 -10.60 -11.01 2.34
N ARG A 20 -11.43 -10.16 1.74
CA ARG A 20 -12.75 -10.52 1.26
C ARG A 20 -12.75 -10.43 -0.27
N GLY A 21 -12.76 -11.57 -0.94
CA GLY A 21 -12.71 -11.62 -2.41
C GLY A 21 -11.33 -11.99 -2.94
N ASP A 22 -10.68 -11.09 -3.69
CA ASP A 22 -9.41 -11.37 -4.34
C ASP A 22 -8.24 -11.46 -3.35
N ASP A 23 -7.19 -12.14 -3.80
CA ASP A 23 -5.93 -12.27 -3.08
C ASP A 23 -5.21 -10.91 -2.94
N PRO A 24 -4.53 -10.62 -1.81
CA PRO A 24 -3.74 -9.40 -1.62
C PRO A 24 -2.76 -9.06 -2.75
N SER A 25 -2.26 -10.06 -3.49
CA SER A 25 -1.40 -9.84 -4.67
C SER A 25 -2.01 -8.96 -5.75
N ALA A 26 -3.33 -8.74 -5.74
CA ALA A 26 -4.00 -7.78 -6.62
C ALA A 26 -3.44 -6.36 -6.48
N VAL A 27 -2.88 -5.96 -5.33
CA VAL A 27 -2.32 -4.60 -5.16
C VAL A 27 -0.93 -4.42 -5.80
N THR A 28 -0.32 -5.52 -6.27
CA THR A 28 1.03 -5.54 -6.86
C THR A 28 1.06 -6.11 -8.27
N ASP A 29 -0.09 -6.43 -8.87
CA ASP A 29 -0.18 -7.08 -10.19
C ASP A 29 0.09 -6.14 -11.37
N GLY A 30 0.16 -4.84 -11.13
CA GLY A 30 0.43 -3.81 -12.13
C GLY A 30 -0.81 -3.34 -12.91
N LEU A 31 -2.00 -3.85 -12.56
CA LEU A 31 -3.27 -3.43 -13.12
C LEU A 31 -3.90 -2.35 -12.24
N THR A 32 -4.66 -1.46 -12.87
CA THR A 32 -5.41 -0.38 -12.16
C THR A 32 -6.92 -0.57 -12.23
N ALA A 33 -7.36 -1.68 -12.80
CA ALA A 33 -8.75 -2.08 -12.95
C ALA A 33 -8.82 -3.61 -12.90
N GLY A 34 -9.91 -4.15 -12.37
CA GLY A 34 -10.11 -5.59 -12.25
C GLY A 34 -10.03 -6.03 -10.79
N LYS A 35 -9.04 -6.86 -10.45
CA LYS A 35 -8.90 -7.40 -9.10
C LYS A 35 -8.53 -6.31 -8.11
N ARG A 36 -9.04 -6.43 -6.88
CA ARG A 36 -8.75 -5.48 -5.80
C ARG A 36 -8.68 -6.20 -4.47
N TRP A 37 -7.83 -5.70 -3.58
CA TRP A 37 -7.94 -6.07 -2.19
C TRP A 37 -9.12 -5.35 -1.53
N GLU A 38 -9.84 -6.09 -0.71
CA GLU A 38 -10.92 -5.58 0.14
C GLU A 38 -10.78 -6.21 1.52
N SER A 39 -10.86 -5.38 2.56
CA SER A 39 -10.88 -5.83 3.94
C SER A 39 -12.22 -6.46 4.31
N GLU A 40 -12.25 -7.20 5.41
CA GLU A 40 -13.52 -7.54 6.04
C GLU A 40 -14.29 -6.29 6.46
N TRP A 41 -15.62 -6.39 6.44
CA TRP A 41 -16.50 -5.28 6.76
C TRP A 41 -16.65 -5.14 8.27
N LYS A 42 -16.78 -3.88 8.74
CA LYS A 42 -17.05 -3.54 10.16
C LYS A 42 -15.99 -4.06 11.14
N LYS A 43 -14.74 -4.12 10.68
CA LYS A 43 -13.58 -4.43 11.50
C LYS A 43 -12.59 -3.27 11.37
N ASP A 44 -12.14 -2.77 12.51
CA ASP A 44 -11.20 -1.66 12.59
C ASP A 44 -9.76 -2.19 12.53
N GLY A 45 -8.81 -1.31 12.19
CA GLY A 45 -7.39 -1.67 12.18
C GLY A 45 -7.01 -2.64 11.06
N GLU A 46 -7.73 -2.58 9.94
CA GLU A 46 -7.42 -3.35 8.75
C GLU A 46 -6.18 -2.78 8.05
N TRP A 47 -5.39 -3.63 7.41
CA TRP A 47 -4.17 -3.22 6.74
C TRP A 47 -3.79 -4.17 5.62
N ILE A 48 -3.03 -3.64 4.66
CA ILE A 48 -2.34 -4.42 3.63
C ILE A 48 -0.88 -3.98 3.56
N ALA A 49 0.02 -4.95 3.41
CA ALA A 49 1.45 -4.75 3.39
C ALA A 49 2.07 -5.38 2.14
N VAL A 50 3.15 -4.77 1.65
CA VAL A 50 3.92 -5.22 0.48
C VAL A 50 5.40 -5.39 0.86
N ASP A 51 5.98 -6.53 0.51
CA ASP A 51 7.40 -6.82 0.66
C ASP A 51 8.16 -6.53 -0.63
N LEU A 52 8.94 -5.45 -0.65
CA LEU A 52 9.73 -5.03 -1.80
C LEU A 52 11.01 -5.87 -1.97
N LYS A 53 11.26 -6.83 -1.09
CA LYS A 53 12.41 -7.77 -1.07
C LYS A 53 13.76 -7.16 -0.76
N HIS A 54 13.93 -5.86 -0.98
CA HIS A 54 15.14 -5.10 -0.72
C HIS A 54 14.81 -3.74 -0.13
N GLU A 55 15.75 -3.15 0.61
CA GLU A 55 15.63 -1.77 1.05
C GLU A 55 15.79 -0.80 -0.12
N PHE A 56 14.81 0.09 -0.28
CA PHE A 56 14.83 1.15 -1.29
C PHE A 56 14.61 2.50 -0.65
N GLU A 57 15.23 3.54 -1.22
CA GLU A 57 14.78 4.91 -0.98
C GLU A 57 13.45 5.13 -1.71
N LEU A 58 12.35 5.00 -0.98
CA LEU A 58 11.00 5.19 -1.50
C LEU A 58 10.75 6.67 -1.67
N THR A 59 10.53 7.09 -2.92
CA THR A 59 10.24 8.50 -3.25
C THR A 59 8.75 8.77 -3.42
N ARG A 60 7.95 7.72 -3.65
CA ARG A 60 6.55 7.83 -4.03
C ARG A 60 5.78 6.57 -3.72
N VAL A 61 4.58 6.75 -3.20
CA VAL A 61 3.55 5.73 -3.09
C VAL A 61 2.34 6.16 -3.91
N ARG A 62 1.78 5.24 -4.71
CA ARG A 62 0.59 5.45 -5.51
C ARG A 62 -0.46 4.42 -5.15
N LEU A 63 -1.65 4.89 -4.78
CA LEU A 63 -2.81 4.05 -4.51
C LEU A 63 -3.85 4.29 -5.58
N PHE A 64 -4.44 3.20 -6.05
CA PHE A 64 -5.52 3.20 -7.03
C PHE A 64 -6.76 2.66 -6.33
N TRP A 65 -7.69 3.57 -6.05
CA TRP A 65 -8.95 3.25 -5.41
C TRP A 65 -10.06 3.05 -6.44
N GLU A 66 -10.89 2.04 -6.19
CA GLU A 66 -12.19 1.86 -6.83
C GLU A 66 -13.25 2.76 -6.14
N ASN A 67 -14.53 2.62 -6.53
CA ASN A 67 -15.63 3.39 -5.90
C ASN A 67 -15.76 3.13 -4.39
N ALA A 68 -15.36 1.96 -3.90
CA ALA A 68 -15.20 1.69 -2.48
C ALA A 68 -13.75 2.00 -2.07
N TYR A 69 -13.58 2.99 -1.19
CA TYR A 69 -12.27 3.49 -0.80
C TYR A 69 -12.26 3.98 0.65
N ALA A 70 -11.08 3.92 1.26
CA ALA A 70 -10.87 4.51 2.57
C ALA A 70 -10.73 6.04 2.45
N THR A 71 -11.46 6.76 3.29
CA THR A 71 -11.36 8.22 3.43
C THR A 71 -10.24 8.62 4.39
N ALA A 72 -9.82 7.74 5.30
CA ALA A 72 -8.66 7.94 6.16
C ALA A 72 -7.78 6.69 6.18
N PHE A 73 -6.46 6.89 6.11
CA PHE A 73 -5.47 5.82 6.17
C PHE A 73 -4.08 6.40 6.41
N ASP A 74 -3.22 5.60 7.04
CA ASP A 74 -1.80 5.90 7.13
C ASP A 74 -1.00 5.04 6.15
N ILE A 75 0.12 5.61 5.72
CA ILE A 75 1.14 4.90 4.97
C ILE A 75 2.31 4.78 5.93
N GLU A 76 2.68 3.55 6.25
CA GLU A 76 3.80 3.22 7.10
C GLU A 76 4.86 2.45 6.32
N VAL A 77 6.08 2.46 6.81
CA VAL A 77 7.22 1.80 6.18
C VAL A 77 8.05 1.07 7.22
N SER A 78 8.68 -0.03 6.82
CA SER A 78 9.52 -0.83 7.72
C SER A 78 10.70 -1.43 6.98
N ALA A 79 11.83 -1.55 7.67
CA ALA A 79 13.00 -2.29 7.20
C ALA A 79 12.96 -3.78 7.62
N ASN A 80 12.29 -4.11 8.72
CA ASN A 80 12.28 -5.45 9.32
C ASN A 80 10.91 -6.15 9.29
N GLY A 81 9.82 -5.44 8.99
CA GLY A 81 8.46 -5.97 8.98
C GLY A 81 7.78 -6.01 10.35
N ASP A 82 8.50 -5.69 11.43
CA ASP A 82 8.00 -5.73 12.81
C ASP A 82 7.80 -4.31 13.37
N ASN A 83 8.73 -3.40 13.06
CA ASN A 83 8.70 -2.02 13.50
C ASN A 83 8.30 -1.12 12.32
N TRP A 84 7.17 -0.45 12.46
CA TRP A 84 6.61 0.41 11.42
C TRP A 84 6.77 1.88 11.79
N THR A 85 7.09 2.70 10.81
CA THR A 85 7.19 4.16 10.96
C THR A 85 6.21 4.83 10.00
N GLN A 86 5.37 5.71 10.52
CA GLN A 86 4.43 6.47 9.71
C GLN A 86 5.16 7.40 8.73
N ALA A 87 4.99 7.14 7.44
CA ALA A 87 5.53 7.93 6.34
C ALA A 87 4.55 9.01 5.86
N ALA A 88 3.24 8.80 6.02
CA ALA A 88 2.20 9.77 5.71
C ALA A 88 0.88 9.40 6.40
N SER A 89 0.02 10.39 6.62
CA SER A 89 -1.36 10.20 7.10
C SER A 89 -2.34 10.94 6.20
N VAL A 90 -3.40 10.26 5.75
CA VAL A 90 -4.52 10.79 4.97
C VAL A 90 -5.75 10.79 5.86
N SER A 91 -6.45 11.91 5.95
CA SER A 91 -7.70 12.04 6.69
C SER A 91 -8.90 12.49 5.83
N ASP A 92 -8.64 12.91 4.59
CA ASP A 92 -9.62 13.43 3.63
C ASP A 92 -9.48 12.76 2.25
N GLY A 93 -9.20 11.46 2.25
CA GLY A 93 -9.06 10.63 1.06
C GLY A 93 -10.23 10.84 0.10
N LYS A 94 -9.92 11.39 -1.08
CA LYS A 94 -10.85 11.46 -2.21
C LYS A 94 -10.48 10.28 -3.09
N GLY A 95 -11.41 9.35 -3.29
CA GLY A 95 -11.20 8.15 -4.11
C GLY A 95 -10.54 8.45 -5.48
N GLY A 96 -10.04 7.42 -6.14
CA GLY A 96 -9.23 7.53 -7.36
C GLY A 96 -7.71 7.48 -7.10
N ARG A 97 -6.93 8.21 -7.92
CA ARG A 97 -5.46 8.12 -7.95
C ARG A 97 -4.80 8.98 -6.85
N GLY A 98 -4.48 8.37 -5.71
CA GLY A 98 -3.69 9.02 -4.66
C GLY A 98 -2.20 8.99 -5.01
N ARG A 99 -1.53 10.15 -5.05
CA ARG A 99 -0.07 10.25 -5.21
C ARG A 99 0.51 10.90 -3.97
N ARG A 100 1.36 10.19 -3.23
CA ARG A 100 2.12 10.79 -2.12
C ARG A 100 3.60 10.63 -2.35
N ARG A 101 4.35 11.73 -2.16
CA ARG A 101 5.81 11.71 -2.14
C ARG A 101 6.25 11.55 -0.69
N THR A 102 7.16 10.61 -0.47
CA THR A 102 7.85 10.45 0.80
C THR A 102 9.32 10.18 0.51
N ARG A 103 10.24 10.27 1.46
CA ARG A 103 11.65 9.87 1.26
C ARG A 103 12.12 9.07 2.45
N PHE A 104 12.18 7.75 2.33
CA PHE A 104 12.70 6.87 3.38
C PHE A 104 13.38 5.64 2.77
N ARG A 105 14.44 5.11 3.41
CA ARG A 105 15.04 3.82 3.05
C ARG A 105 14.30 2.68 3.76
N ASN A 106 13.55 1.84 3.05
CA ASN A 106 12.79 0.74 3.65
C ASN A 106 12.57 -0.42 2.68
N SER A 107 12.37 -1.63 3.21
CA SER A 107 12.10 -2.84 2.45
C SER A 107 10.62 -3.19 2.33
N ARG A 108 9.76 -2.56 3.14
CA ARG A 108 8.33 -2.83 3.19
C ARG A 108 7.53 -1.55 3.33
N ALA A 109 6.34 -1.53 2.72
CA ALA A 109 5.33 -0.49 2.89
C ALA A 109 4.05 -1.14 3.42
N LEU A 110 3.47 -0.56 4.47
CA LEU A 110 2.22 -0.94 5.11
C LEU A 110 1.22 0.18 4.92
N TYR A 111 -0.01 -0.22 4.68
CA TYR A 111 -1.16 0.67 4.63
C TYR A 111 -2.06 0.30 5.77
N THR A 112 -2.26 1.20 6.72
CA THR A 112 -3.16 0.99 7.85
C THR A 112 -4.42 1.81 7.67
N TYR A 113 -5.57 1.19 7.90
CA TYR A 113 -6.87 1.84 7.95
C TYR A 113 -7.30 1.93 9.41
N ALA A 114 -7.98 3.03 9.74
CA ALA A 114 -8.79 3.12 10.95
C ALA A 114 -10.12 2.40 10.69
#